data_AF-D6MJY1-F1
#
_entry.id   AF-D6MJY1-F1
#
_cell.length_a   1.000
_cell.length_b   1.000
_cell.length_c   1.000
_cell.angle_alpha   90.00
_cell.angle_beta   90.00
_cell.angle_gamma   90.00
#
_symmetry.space_group_name_H-M   'P 1'
#
loop_
_entity.id
_entity.type
_entity.pdbx_description
1 polymer ?
#
loop_
_entity_poly.entity_id
_entity_poly.type
_entity_poly.pdbx_seq_one_letter_code
_entity_poly.pdbx_strand_id
1 'polypeptide(L)'
;HEEWTQQLHQCFVDAVSLLGGADKATPKSVGRIMGIPRIPLHHLKSHLQNYRLAKNRDYKSNDKMEENVIPGIGEKEIQPQRHKTMLQLQMEVQKKLQEQIEVQGHLQLRIEAQGKYLQSVLKQAQEILASYSEIKATKFQLSFYGAMSVPKQSLNADCSSDSCLTSIDCCSNWSVES
;
A
#
# COMPACT_ATOMS: atom_id res chain seq x y z
N HIS A 1 29.22 19.88 -15.95
CA HIS A 1 28.66 18.55 -15.67
C HIS A 1 29.84 17.60 -15.49
N GLU A 2 30.23 17.33 -14.24
CA GLU A 2 31.30 16.37 -13.93
C GLU A 2 30.63 15.02 -13.64
N GLU A 3 30.60 14.13 -14.62
CA GLU A 3 30.02 12.79 -14.45
C GLU A 3 31.01 11.89 -13.71
N TRP A 4 31.02 12.02 -12.38
CA TRP A 4 31.63 11.01 -11.51
C TRP A 4 30.72 9.78 -11.45
N THR A 5 30.94 8.85 -12.37
CA THR A 5 30.24 7.55 -12.33
C THR A 5 30.68 6.75 -11.12
N GLN A 6 29.82 5.85 -10.64
CA GLN A 6 30.08 5.03 -9.45
C GLN A 6 31.37 4.19 -9.60
N GLN A 7 31.62 3.64 -10.79
CA GLN A 7 32.85 2.89 -11.09
C GLN A 7 34.10 3.77 -10.99
N LEU A 8 34.03 4.99 -11.50
CA LEU A 8 35.13 5.93 -11.45
C LEU A 8 35.41 6.43 -10.02
N HIS A 9 34.33 6.68 -9.27
CA HIS A 9 34.41 7.02 -7.86
C HIS A 9 35.07 5.91 -7.05
N GLN A 10 34.73 4.65 -7.30
CA GLN A 10 35.34 3.51 -6.61
C GLN A 10 36.85 3.46 -6.85
N CYS A 11 37.29 3.52 -8.11
CA CYS A 11 38.72 3.57 -8.45
C CYS A 11 39.44 4.76 -7.79
N PHE A 12 38.75 5.90 -7.66
CA PHE A 12 39.29 7.07 -6.96
C PHE A 12 39.47 6.81 -5.46
N VAL A 13 38.48 6.22 -4.79
CA VAL A 13 38.56 5.90 -3.36
C VAL A 13 39.68 4.89 -3.10
N ASP A 14 39.83 3.89 -3.96
CA ASP A 14 40.89 2.90 -3.87
C ASP A 14 42.27 3.55 -4.05
N ALA A 15 42.43 4.44 -5.04
CA ALA A 15 43.66 5.19 -5.27
C ALA A 15 44.02 6.11 -4.09
N VAL A 16 43.04 6.81 -3.52
CA VAL A 16 43.24 7.65 -2.33
C VAL A 16 43.61 6.80 -1.11
N SER A 17 43.03 5.61 -0.98
CA SER A 17 43.37 4.67 0.10
C SER A 17 44.80 4.16 -0.02
N LEU A 18 45.25 3.83 -1.23
CA LEU A 18 46.63 3.42 -1.52
C LEU A 18 47.65 4.54 -1.22
N LEU A 19 47.25 5.81 -1.36
CA LEU A 19 48.08 6.97 -1.06
C LEU A 19 48.13 7.32 0.44
N GLY A 20 47.49 6.52 1.30
CA GLY A 20 47.48 6.75 2.74
C GLY A 20 46.47 7.80 3.20
N GLY A 21 45.40 8.00 2.43
CA GLY A 21 44.25 8.83 2.81
C GLY A 21 44.14 10.17 2.06
N ALA A 22 43.03 10.87 2.31
CA ALA A 22 42.64 12.06 1.55
C ALA A 22 43.65 13.22 1.69
N ASP A 23 44.31 13.34 2.84
CA ASP A 23 45.26 14.42 3.12
C ASP A 23 46.58 14.24 2.35
N LYS A 24 47.04 13.00 2.21
CA LYS A 24 48.28 12.65 1.50
C LYS A 24 48.08 12.50 0.00
N ALA A 25 46.87 12.21 -0.45
CA ALA A 25 46.57 12.10 -1.86
C ALA A 25 46.70 13.47 -2.57
N THR A 26 47.35 13.51 -3.73
CA THR A 26 47.40 14.69 -4.60
C THR A 26 46.68 14.41 -5.92
N PRO A 27 46.12 15.41 -6.61
CA PRO A 27 45.46 15.17 -7.90
C PRO A 27 46.40 14.47 -8.90
N LYS A 28 47.69 14.82 -8.91
CA LYS A 28 48.65 14.18 -9.82
C LYS A 28 48.90 12.71 -9.48
N SER A 29 49.02 12.39 -8.18
CA SER A 29 49.28 11.02 -7.75
C SER A 29 48.05 10.12 -7.92
N VAL A 30 46.85 10.64 -7.63
CA VAL A 30 45.60 9.91 -7.86
C VAL A 30 45.38 9.65 -9.35
N GLY A 31 45.60 10.65 -10.20
CA GLY A 31 45.47 10.48 -11.65
C GLY A 31 46.45 9.45 -12.22
N ARG A 32 47.65 9.36 -11.65
CA ARG A 32 48.64 8.33 -12.02
C ARG A 32 48.19 6.91 -11.64
N ILE A 33 47.65 6.73 -10.42
CA ILE A 33 47.20 5.40 -9.95
C ILE A 33 45.96 4.93 -10.71
N MET A 34 45.01 5.83 -10.97
CA MET A 34 43.83 5.49 -11.76
C MET A 34 44.18 5.18 -13.22
N GLY A 35 45.33 5.66 -13.72
CA GLY A 35 45.80 5.37 -15.08
C GLY A 35 44.90 5.94 -16.17
N ILE A 36 44.13 7.00 -15.89
CA ILE A 36 43.12 7.56 -16.80
C ILE A 36 43.61 8.86 -17.44
N PRO A 37 43.95 8.88 -18.75
CA PRO A 37 44.33 10.10 -19.46
C PRO A 37 43.14 11.04 -19.76
N ARG A 38 41.92 10.52 -19.67
CA ARG A 38 40.69 11.20 -20.10
C ARG A 38 40.06 12.13 -19.05
N ILE A 39 40.54 12.12 -17.80
CA ILE A 39 40.02 13.01 -16.76
C ILE A 39 41.03 14.12 -16.54
N PRO A 40 40.70 15.37 -16.90
CA PRO A 40 41.59 16.49 -16.67
C PRO A 40 41.76 16.76 -15.17
N LEU A 41 42.97 17.19 -14.80
CA LEU A 41 43.43 17.33 -13.41
C LEU A 41 42.53 18.26 -12.56
N HIS A 42 41.82 19.19 -13.18
CA HIS A 42 40.92 20.11 -12.48
C HIS A 42 39.67 19.40 -11.93
N HIS A 43 39.09 18.44 -12.65
CA HIS A 43 37.98 17.63 -12.14
C HIS A 43 38.44 16.81 -10.94
N LEU A 44 39.65 16.26 -11.03
CA LEU A 44 40.23 15.49 -9.94
C LEU A 44 40.58 16.36 -8.73
N LYS A 45 41.02 17.60 -8.96
CA LYS A 45 41.26 18.59 -7.89
C LYS A 45 39.97 18.96 -7.18
N SER A 46 38.91 19.29 -7.93
CA SER A 46 37.57 19.61 -7.41
C SER A 46 37.03 18.43 -6.58
N HIS A 47 37.09 17.23 -7.14
CA HIS A 47 36.60 16.02 -6.49
C HIS A 47 37.40 15.64 -5.24
N LEU A 48 38.73 15.73 -5.29
CA LEU A 48 39.58 15.49 -4.13
C LEU A 48 39.34 16.51 -3.01
N GLN A 49 39.07 17.77 -3.38
CA GLN A 49 38.69 18.80 -2.41
C GLN A 49 37.35 18.47 -1.74
N ASN A 50 36.33 18.09 -2.51
CA ASN A 50 35.04 17.66 -1.95
C ASN A 50 35.18 16.40 -1.09
N TYR A 51 35.98 15.43 -1.53
CA TYR A 51 36.23 14.19 -0.79
C TYR A 51 36.90 14.44 0.57
N ARG A 52 37.88 15.35 0.63
CA ARG A 52 38.51 15.78 1.91
C ARG A 52 37.50 16.44 2.85
N LEU A 53 36.65 17.32 2.33
CA LEU A 53 35.63 17.99 3.14
C LEU A 53 34.59 17.02 3.69
N ALA A 54 34.20 16.01 2.91
CA ALA A 54 33.31 14.94 3.37
C ALA A 54 33.99 14.09 4.46
N LYS A 55 35.22 13.61 4.21
CA LYS A 55 35.94 12.73 5.14
C LYS A 55 36.30 13.40 6.46
N ASN A 56 36.60 14.71 6.47
CA ASN A 56 36.87 15.46 7.70
C ASN A 56 35.63 15.66 8.60
N ARG A 57 34.41 15.51 8.07
CA ARG A 57 33.19 15.52 8.89
C ARG A 57 33.02 14.22 9.65
N ASP A 58 33.42 13.10 9.06
CA ASP A 58 33.31 11.76 9.65
C ASP A 58 34.35 11.51 10.76
N TYR A 59 35.52 12.18 10.70
CA TYR A 59 36.52 12.13 11.77
C TYR A 59 36.12 13.00 12.99
N LYS A 60 35.50 14.16 12.78
CA LYS A 60 35.09 15.07 13.88
C LYS A 60 33.87 14.59 14.68
N SER A 61 33.13 13.59 14.20
CA SER A 61 32.02 12.96 14.93
C SER A 61 32.47 11.80 15.82
N ASN A 62 33.65 11.22 15.58
CA ASN A 62 34.13 10.02 16.29
C ASN A 62 35.15 10.28 17.41
N ASP A 63 35.68 11.50 17.54
CA ASP A 63 36.81 11.80 18.45
C ASP A 63 36.43 12.81 19.54
N LYS A 64 35.44 12.45 20.38
CA LYS A 64 35.17 13.16 21.64
C LYS A 64 35.53 12.26 22.82
N MET A 65 36.82 11.99 22.99
CA MET A 65 37.34 11.56 24.28
C MET A 65 38.70 12.24 24.53
N GLU A 66 38.71 13.05 25.60
CA GLU A 66 39.84 13.61 26.36
C GLU A 66 40.62 14.85 25.86
N GLU A 67 40.47 15.89 26.69
CA GLU A 67 41.48 16.75 27.30
C GLU A 67 42.04 18.01 26.58
N ASN A 68 41.66 19.17 27.17
CA ASN A 68 42.35 20.46 27.36
C ASN A 68 43.34 21.01 26.29
N VAL A 69 43.01 22.21 25.77
CA VAL A 69 43.77 23.50 25.80
C VAL A 69 43.30 24.43 24.66
N ILE A 70 43.04 25.71 25.00
CA ILE A 70 42.43 26.80 24.19
C ILE A 70 43.54 27.67 23.51
N PRO A 71 43.30 28.70 22.66
CA PRO A 71 42.42 28.92 21.48
C PRO A 71 43.22 29.27 20.20
N GLY A 72 42.62 29.25 19.01
CA GLY A 72 43.30 29.80 17.83
C GLY A 72 42.50 29.95 16.54
N ILE A 73 41.80 31.09 16.42
CA ILE A 73 41.62 31.90 15.20
C ILE A 73 40.85 31.26 14.02
N GLY A 74 39.66 31.81 13.77
CA GLY A 74 39.22 32.07 12.40
C GLY A 74 38.04 31.26 11.88
N GLU A 75 37.00 30.99 12.67
CA GLU A 75 35.74 30.53 12.11
C GLU A 75 34.92 31.71 11.59
N LYS A 76 35.20 32.09 10.34
CA LYS A 76 34.25 32.86 9.52
C LYS A 76 32.96 32.05 9.42
N GLU A 77 32.02 32.42 10.28
CA GLU A 77 30.58 32.59 10.06
C GLU A 77 30.09 32.24 8.64
N ILE A 78 30.08 30.95 8.29
CA ILE A 78 29.45 30.42 7.06
C ILE A 78 28.40 29.33 7.41
N GLN A 79 28.27 28.94 8.68
CA GLN A 79 27.54 27.72 9.08
C GLN A 79 26.15 27.85 9.75
N PRO A 80 25.43 28.99 9.79
CA PRO A 80 24.00 28.96 10.17
C PRO A 80 23.11 28.43 9.03
N GLN A 81 23.40 28.84 7.80
CA GLN A 81 22.56 28.55 6.62
C GLN A 81 22.59 27.06 6.24
N ARG A 82 23.77 26.42 6.27
CA ARG A 82 23.91 25.00 5.87
C ARG A 82 23.30 24.02 6.88
N HIS A 83 23.37 24.32 8.17
CA HIS A 83 22.64 23.53 9.18
C HIS A 83 21.14 23.73 9.06
N LYS A 84 20.67 24.96 8.80
CA LYS A 84 19.25 25.22 8.55
C LYS A 84 18.73 24.44 7.34
N THR A 85 19.48 24.39 6.23
CA THR A 85 19.10 23.61 5.05
C THR A 85 19.14 22.10 5.29
N MET A 86 20.09 21.61 6.09
CA MET A 86 20.17 20.18 6.43
C MET A 86 19.02 19.74 7.33
N LEU A 87 18.68 20.53 8.35
CA LEU A 87 17.55 20.28 9.22
C LEU A 87 16.22 20.37 8.45
N GLN A 88 16.09 21.33 7.54
CA GLN A 88 14.93 21.41 6.63
C GLN A 88 14.80 20.17 5.75
N LEU A 89 15.91 19.68 5.18
CA LEU A 89 15.90 18.46 4.39
C LEU A 89 15.51 17.25 5.24
N GLN A 90 15.99 17.17 6.48
CA GLN A 90 15.64 16.11 7.42
C GLN A 90 14.14 16.12 7.77
N MET A 91 13.57 17.31 8.00
CA MET A 91 12.14 17.49 8.20
C MET A 91 11.32 17.11 6.96
N GLU A 92 11.77 17.47 5.76
CA GLU A 92 11.08 17.12 4.50
C GLU A 92 11.09 15.60 4.28
N VAL A 93 12.20 14.91 4.58
CA VAL A 93 12.28 13.45 4.52
C VAL A 93 11.31 12.80 5.51
N GLN A 94 11.26 13.30 6.76
CA GLN A 94 10.31 12.80 7.75
C GLN A 94 8.86 13.04 7.33
N LYS A 95 8.56 14.22 6.77
CA LYS A 95 7.21 14.54 6.25
C LYS A 95 6.81 13.62 5.11
N LYS A 96 7.71 13.40 4.14
CA LYS A 96 7.48 12.48 3.01
C LYS A 96 7.25 11.05 3.47
N LEU A 97 7.99 10.59 4.48
CA LEU A 97 7.78 9.28 5.09
C LEU A 97 6.41 9.19 5.77
N GLN A 98 6.03 10.21 6.54
CA GLN A 98 4.73 10.30 7.21
C GLN A 98 3.57 10.25 6.21
N GLU A 99 3.66 11.01 5.12
CA GLU A 99 2.69 10.98 4.02
C GLU A 99 2.54 9.56 3.44
N GLN A 100 3.65 8.81 3.26
CA GLN A 100 3.57 7.43 2.76
C GLN A 100 2.90 6.48 3.74
N ILE A 101 3.16 6.62 5.05
CA ILE A 101 2.51 5.84 6.09
C ILE A 101 0.99 6.10 6.09
N GLU A 102 0.58 7.36 5.93
CA GLU A 102 -0.84 7.73 5.84
C GLU A 102 -1.54 7.14 4.61
N VAL A 103 -0.89 7.19 3.45
CA VAL A 103 -1.41 6.57 2.21
C VAL A 103 -1.57 5.06 2.39
N GLN A 104 -0.57 4.39 2.97
CA GLN A 104 -0.62 2.95 3.20
C GLN A 104 -1.69 2.58 4.23
N GLY A 105 -1.86 3.38 5.30
CA GLY A 105 -2.92 3.21 6.29
C GLY A 105 -4.32 3.37 5.70
N HIS A 106 -4.53 4.36 4.84
CA HIS A 106 -5.81 4.55 4.17
C HIS A 106 -6.14 3.38 3.22
N LEU A 107 -5.14 2.86 2.49
CA LEU A 107 -5.33 1.66 1.67
C LEU A 107 -5.75 0.46 2.52
N GLN A 108 -5.09 0.24 3.66
CA GLN A 108 -5.45 -0.84 4.59
C GLN A 108 -6.89 -0.72 5.09
N LEU A 109 -7.32 0.48 5.50
CA LEU A 109 -8.70 0.74 5.92
C LEU A 109 -9.71 0.42 4.82
N ARG A 110 -9.40 0.74 3.56
CA ARG A 110 -10.25 0.40 2.41
C ARG A 110 -10.34 -1.11 2.19
N ILE A 111 -9.23 -1.84 2.29
CA ILE A 111 -9.19 -3.30 2.18
C ILE A 111 -10.04 -3.93 3.28
N GLU A 112 -9.91 -3.45 4.51
CA GLU A 112 -10.71 -3.95 5.65
C GLU A 112 -12.21 -3.69 5.47
N ALA A 113 -12.58 -2.49 5.01
CA ALA A 113 -13.97 -2.16 4.70
C ALA A 113 -14.54 -3.08 3.61
N GLN A 114 -13.78 -3.32 2.55
CA GLN A 114 -14.18 -4.23 1.47
C GLN A 114 -14.32 -5.68 1.95
N GLY A 115 -13.40 -6.15 2.80
CA GLY A 115 -13.46 -7.49 3.40
C GLY A 115 -14.72 -7.68 4.27
N LYS A 116 -15.03 -6.69 5.13
CA LYS A 116 -16.26 -6.70 5.95
C LYS A 116 -17.52 -6.67 5.08
N TYR A 117 -17.54 -5.85 4.04
CA TYR A 117 -18.66 -5.80 3.10
C TYR A 117 -18.89 -7.16 2.43
N LEU A 118 -17.84 -7.76 1.85
CA LEU A 118 -17.94 -9.07 1.21
C LEU A 118 -18.43 -10.14 2.19
N GLN A 119 -17.92 -10.14 3.41
CA GLN A 119 -18.36 -11.05 4.46
C GLN A 119 -19.86 -10.89 4.78
N SER A 120 -20.37 -9.66 4.82
CA SER A 120 -21.79 -9.39 5.05
C SER A 120 -22.68 -9.91 3.92
N VAL A 121 -22.28 -9.68 2.67
CA VAL A 121 -23.00 -10.17 1.48
C VAL A 121 -23.02 -11.70 1.45
N LEU A 122 -21.88 -12.34 1.72
CA LEU A 122 -21.80 -13.81 1.76
C LEU A 122 -22.68 -14.39 2.87
N LYS A 123 -22.67 -13.79 4.05
CA LYS A 123 -23.53 -14.22 5.17
C LYS A 123 -25.01 -14.08 4.82
N GLN A 124 -25.41 -12.95 4.23
CA GLN A 124 -26.80 -12.73 3.83
C GLN A 124 -27.24 -13.71 2.73
N ALA A 125 -26.37 -14.03 1.77
CA ALA A 125 -26.66 -15.05 0.76
C ALA A 125 -26.85 -16.45 1.39
N GLN A 126 -26.04 -16.81 2.39
CA GLN A 126 -26.20 -18.06 3.12
C GLN A 126 -27.54 -18.12 3.89
N GLU A 127 -27.93 -17.03 4.54
CA GLU A 127 -29.22 -16.93 5.26
C GLU A 127 -30.42 -17.05 4.30
N ILE A 128 -30.34 -16.42 3.12
CA ILE A 128 -31.37 -16.55 2.08
C ILE A 128 -31.46 -18.00 1.56
N LEU A 129 -30.31 -18.66 1.35
CA LEU A 129 -30.30 -20.06 0.91
C LEU A 129 -30.83 -21.01 1.99
N ALA A 130 -30.49 -20.77 3.25
CA ALA A 130 -31.01 -21.54 4.38
C ALA A 130 -32.54 -21.40 4.48
N SER A 131 -33.06 -20.17 4.46
CA SER A 131 -34.51 -19.91 4.49
C SER A 131 -35.24 -20.49 3.28
N TYR A 132 -34.65 -20.44 2.07
CA TYR A 132 -35.23 -21.08 0.89
C TYR A 132 -35.31 -22.61 1.04
N SER A 133 -34.29 -23.23 1.65
CA SER A 133 -34.29 -24.68 1.91
C SER A 133 -35.37 -25.11 2.91
N GLU A 134 -35.64 -24.28 3.94
CA GLU A 134 -36.71 -24.49 4.91
C GLU A 134 -38.10 -24.31 4.27
N ILE A 135 -38.27 -23.29 3.42
CA ILE A 135 -39.51 -23.07 2.65
C ILE A 135 -39.77 -24.24 1.69
N LYS A 136 -38.72 -24.79 1.06
CA LYS A 136 -38.86 -25.96 0.18
C LYS A 136 -39.25 -27.22 0.96
N ALA A 137 -38.67 -27.44 2.14
CA ALA A 137 -39.01 -28.57 3.01
C ALA A 137 -40.46 -28.50 3.51
N THR A 138 -40.92 -27.31 3.92
CA THR A 138 -42.31 -27.09 4.37
C THR A 138 -43.31 -27.18 3.22
N LYS A 139 -42.97 -26.67 2.03
CA LYS A 139 -43.81 -26.80 0.82
C LYS A 139 -43.92 -28.26 0.36
N PHE A 140 -42.86 -29.05 0.49
CA PHE A 140 -42.88 -30.50 0.23
C PHE A 140 -43.77 -31.27 1.23
N GLN A 141 -43.74 -30.89 2.51
CA GLN A 141 -44.64 -31.44 3.53
C GLN A 141 -46.11 -31.07 3.27
N LEU A 142 -46.41 -29.82 2.89
CA LEU A 142 -47.77 -29.39 2.54
C LEU A 142 -48.33 -30.13 1.31
N SER A 143 -47.50 -30.39 0.29
CA SER A 143 -47.92 -31.23 -0.86
C SER A 143 -48.20 -32.69 -0.48
N PHE A 144 -47.53 -33.21 0.56
CA PHE A 144 -47.75 -34.57 1.06
C PHE A 144 -49.08 -34.68 1.85
N TYR A 145 -49.38 -33.72 2.73
CA TYR A 145 -50.64 -33.69 3.48
C TYR A 145 -51.86 -33.36 2.60
N GLY A 146 -51.69 -32.54 1.55
CA GLY A 146 -52.74 -32.27 0.56
C GLY A 146 -53.13 -33.48 -0.30
N ALA A 147 -52.26 -34.47 -0.44
CA ALA A 147 -52.53 -35.71 -1.18
C ALA A 147 -53.27 -36.78 -0.34
N MET A 148 -53.40 -36.59 0.98
CA MET A 148 -53.97 -37.60 1.90
C MET A 148 -55.40 -37.32 2.37
N SER A 149 -56.09 -36.27 1.89
CA SER A 149 -57.45 -35.96 2.32
C SER A 149 -58.43 -35.85 1.16
N VAL A 150 -58.98 -36.99 0.73
CA VAL A 150 -60.35 -37.07 0.18
C VAL A 150 -60.96 -38.43 0.54
N PRO A 151 -61.97 -38.50 1.43
CA PRO A 151 -63.02 -39.48 1.32
C PRO A 151 -64.18 -38.83 0.54
N LYS A 152 -64.45 -39.34 -0.67
CA LYS A 152 -65.72 -39.07 -1.36
C LYS A 152 -66.83 -39.74 -0.57
N GLN A 153 -67.74 -38.98 0.03
CA GLN A 153 -69.07 -39.48 0.37
C GLN A 153 -70.08 -38.89 -0.59
N SER A 154 -70.68 -39.76 -1.38
CA SER A 154 -71.85 -39.50 -2.21
C SER A 154 -73.04 -39.18 -1.32
N LEU A 155 -73.66 -38.02 -1.52
CA LEU A 155 -75.02 -37.76 -1.04
C LEU A 155 -75.89 -37.48 -2.27
N ASN A 156 -76.91 -38.32 -2.40
CA ASN A 156 -77.88 -38.34 -3.48
C ASN A 156 -78.66 -37.02 -3.53
N ALA A 157 -78.89 -36.52 -4.74
CA ALA A 157 -79.77 -35.39 -5.00
C ALA A 157 -81.21 -35.89 -5.14
N ASP A 158 -82.07 -35.50 -4.19
CA ASP A 158 -83.52 -35.49 -4.42
C ASP A 158 -83.93 -34.10 -4.91
N CYS A 159 -84.62 -34.10 -6.06
CA CYS A 159 -85.19 -32.96 -6.73
C CYS A 159 -86.53 -32.59 -6.10
N SER A 160 -86.73 -31.33 -5.71
CA SER A 160 -88.08 -30.77 -5.54
C SER A 160 -88.09 -29.27 -5.80
N SER A 161 -89.13 -28.83 -6.52
CA SER A 161 -89.33 -27.51 -7.12
C SER A 161 -89.57 -26.38 -6.11
N ASP A 162 -89.04 -25.19 -6.41
CA ASP A 162 -89.81 -23.97 -6.77
C ASP A 162 -89.14 -22.66 -6.33
N SER A 163 -89.22 -21.70 -7.26
CA SER A 163 -89.17 -20.25 -7.08
C SER A 163 -87.82 -19.51 -6.99
N CYS A 164 -87.54 -18.83 -8.11
CA CYS A 164 -87.22 -17.41 -8.22
C CYS A 164 -85.85 -16.84 -7.79
N LEU A 165 -85.15 -16.45 -8.86
CA LEU A 165 -84.59 -15.11 -9.12
C LEU A 165 -83.16 -14.79 -8.64
N THR A 166 -82.44 -14.25 -9.62
CA THR A 166 -81.21 -13.45 -9.56
C THR A 166 -79.90 -14.22 -9.34
N SER A 167 -79.09 -14.32 -10.40
CA SER A 167 -77.94 -13.43 -10.61
C SER A 167 -76.74 -14.17 -11.23
N ILE A 168 -76.40 -13.73 -12.44
CA ILE A 168 -75.09 -13.74 -13.08
C ILE A 168 -74.52 -15.10 -13.52
N ASP A 169 -74.69 -15.32 -14.82
CA ASP A 169 -73.97 -16.29 -15.62
C ASP A 169 -72.47 -16.00 -15.75
N CYS A 170 -71.75 -17.12 -15.74
CA CYS A 170 -70.61 -17.47 -16.61
C CYS A 170 -69.21 -16.90 -16.31
N CYS A 171 -68.44 -17.78 -15.66
CA CYS A 171 -67.21 -18.39 -16.16
C CYS A 171 -66.29 -17.53 -17.06
N SER A 172 -65.14 -17.13 -16.50
CA SER A 172 -63.93 -16.93 -17.29
C SER A 172 -62.93 -18.05 -16.96
N ASN A 173 -62.85 -19.01 -17.87
CA ASN A 173 -61.79 -19.99 -17.99
C ASN A 173 -60.44 -19.28 -18.08
N TRP A 174 -59.48 -19.66 -17.24
CA TRP A 174 -58.07 -19.56 -17.60
C TRP A 174 -57.47 -20.97 -17.63
N SER A 175 -57.47 -21.55 -18.83
CA SER A 175 -56.67 -22.74 -19.13
C SER A 175 -55.20 -22.36 -19.10
N VAL A 176 -54.45 -23.04 -18.23
CA VAL A 176 -53.01 -23.23 -18.34
C VAL A 176 -52.79 -24.44 -19.25
N GLU A 177 -52.05 -24.28 -20.34
CA GLU A 177 -51.39 -25.39 -21.03
C GLU A 177 -49.92 -25.07 -21.29
N SER A 178 -49.13 -26.11 -21.01
CA SER A 178 -47.70 -26.43 -21.14
C SER A 178 -46.82 -25.62 -22.08
#